data_AF-A0A6U6BY68-F1
#
_entry.id   AF-A0A6U6BY68-F1
#
_cell.length_a   1.000
_cell.length_b   1.000
_cell.length_c   1.000
_cell.angle_alpha   90.00
_cell.angle_beta   90.00
_cell.angle_gamma   90.00
#
_symmetry.space_group_name_H-M   'P 1'
#
loop_
_entity.id
_entity.type
_entity.pdbx_description
1 polymer ?
#
loop_
_entity_poly.entity_id
_entity_poly.type
_entity_poly.pdbx_seq_one_letter_code
_entity_poly.pdbx_strand_id
1 'polypeptide(L)'
;MIPIDVTSNVYMDQGEFERKSEEWMKNNQASVQSDMQWILFGCFLFAIGTGVLVYSEVRYVLMTREYDLCVQISKPIDESLSAQMSATQKVRTYLSIGAILGTVVSLWIILFPLCHLATGMLSSMGYAFQGCYELAFMVAFVVAAVWSLFVIGCCWICTRPWTAIFCLIVSFVGEASLETGQAPAVLMWILASLLSAYIFFTWARVILNEDPKPDPERSKLVSQAKV
;
A
#
# COMPACT_ATOMS: atom_id res chain seq x y z
N MET A 1 -21.37 -24.25 -21.78
CA MET A 1 -20.43 -23.61 -20.84
C MET A 1 -21.16 -23.41 -19.54
N ILE A 2 -20.57 -23.87 -18.44
CA ILE A 2 -21.11 -23.63 -17.11
C ILE A 2 -20.45 -22.34 -16.61
N PRO A 3 -21.22 -21.27 -16.33
CA PRO A 3 -20.65 -20.09 -15.69
C PRO A 3 -20.12 -20.52 -14.32
N ILE A 4 -18.86 -20.23 -14.02
CA ILE A 4 -18.40 -20.36 -12.63
C ILE A 4 -19.05 -19.19 -11.88
N ASP A 5 -20.08 -19.52 -11.11
CA ASP A 5 -20.41 -18.73 -9.94
C ASP A 5 -19.37 -19.08 -8.87
N VAL A 6 -18.64 -18.07 -8.36
CA VAL A 6 -17.59 -18.21 -7.33
C VAL A 6 -18.16 -18.87 -6.05
N THR A 7 -19.48 -19.00 -5.94
CA THR A 7 -20.19 -19.69 -4.84
C THR A 7 -20.52 -21.16 -5.09
N SER A 8 -20.30 -21.70 -6.30
CA SER A 8 -20.62 -23.10 -6.63
C SER A 8 -19.36 -23.98 -6.64
N ASN A 9 -19.38 -25.06 -5.84
CA ASN A 9 -18.27 -26.01 -5.78
C ASN A 9 -18.10 -26.69 -7.15
N VAL A 10 -17.00 -26.37 -7.81
CA VAL A 10 -16.54 -27.09 -8.99
C VAL A 10 -16.04 -28.46 -8.54
N TYR A 11 -16.86 -29.50 -8.75
CA TYR A 11 -16.48 -30.89 -8.49
C TYR A 11 -15.65 -31.42 -9.67
N MET A 12 -14.38 -31.04 -9.72
CA MET A 12 -13.36 -31.76 -10.50
C MET A 12 -12.41 -32.41 -9.51
N ASP A 13 -12.10 -33.70 -9.73
CA ASP A 13 -11.09 -34.38 -8.92
C ASP A 13 -9.75 -33.66 -9.07
N GLN A 14 -9.03 -33.46 -7.96
CA GLN A 14 -7.81 -32.64 -7.95
C GLN A 14 -6.77 -33.18 -8.95
N GLY A 15 -6.65 -34.51 -9.09
CA GLY A 15 -5.74 -35.12 -10.06
C GLY A 15 -6.14 -34.87 -11.52
N GLU A 16 -7.44 -34.75 -11.81
CA GLU A 16 -7.91 -34.42 -13.16
C GLU A 16 -7.63 -32.95 -13.50
N PHE A 17 -7.81 -32.04 -12.52
CA PHE A 17 -7.48 -30.63 -12.67
C PHE A 17 -5.98 -30.43 -12.94
N GLU A 18 -5.12 -31.05 -12.13
CA GLU A 18 -3.66 -30.98 -12.29
C GLU A 18 -3.26 -31.49 -13.68
N ARG A 19 -3.74 -32.67 -14.09
CA ARG A 19 -3.42 -33.25 -15.42
C ARG A 19 -3.83 -32.32 -16.56
N LYS A 20 -5.06 -31.78 -16.53
CA LYS A 20 -5.57 -30.86 -17.57
C LYS A 20 -4.81 -29.54 -17.58
N SER A 21 -4.44 -29.02 -16.41
CA SER A 21 -3.65 -27.79 -16.28
C SER A 21 -2.25 -27.97 -16.88
N GLU A 22 -1.57 -29.09 -16.60
CA GLU A 22 -0.25 -29.40 -17.17
C GLU A 22 -0.32 -29.59 -18.70
N GLU A 23 -1.35 -30.28 -19.18
CA GLU A 23 -1.58 -30.49 -20.62
C GLU A 23 -1.79 -29.15 -21.33
N TRP A 24 -2.59 -28.26 -20.74
CA TRP A 24 -2.78 -26.90 -21.27
C TRP A 24 -1.48 -26.08 -21.24
N MET A 25 -0.72 -26.13 -20.15
CA MET A 25 0.56 -25.41 -20.01
C MET A 25 1.60 -25.87 -21.04
N LYS A 26 1.70 -27.19 -21.28
CA LYS A 26 2.60 -27.75 -22.30
C LYS A 26 2.21 -27.31 -23.70
N ASN A 27 0.91 -27.31 -24.01
CA ASN A 27 0.40 -26.93 -25.32
C ASN A 27 0.48 -25.41 -25.57
N ASN A 28 0.55 -24.59 -24.52
CA ASN A 28 0.57 -23.11 -24.60
C ASN A 28 1.88 -22.49 -24.09
N GLN A 29 2.99 -23.22 -24.15
CA GLN A 29 4.27 -22.81 -23.56
C GLN A 29 4.75 -21.42 -24.00
N ALA A 30 4.55 -21.05 -25.28
CA ALA A 30 4.91 -19.73 -25.78
C ALA A 30 4.09 -18.58 -25.13
N SER A 31 2.79 -18.79 -24.91
CA SER A 31 1.93 -17.82 -24.21
C SER A 31 2.35 -17.70 -22.75
N VAL A 32 2.58 -18.84 -22.09
CA VAL A 32 3.03 -18.89 -20.69
C VAL A 32 4.36 -18.15 -20.51
N GLN A 33 5.31 -18.32 -21.44
CA GLN A 33 6.59 -17.61 -21.39
C GLN A 33 6.43 -16.09 -21.51
N SER A 34 5.60 -15.62 -22.43
CA SER A 34 5.29 -14.20 -22.58
C SER A 34 4.63 -13.63 -21.32
N ASP A 35 3.62 -14.33 -20.78
CA ASP A 35 2.90 -13.91 -19.58
C ASP A 35 3.82 -13.87 -18.35
N MET A 36 4.74 -14.84 -18.23
CA MET A 36 5.76 -14.86 -17.18
C MET A 36 6.73 -13.68 -17.28
N GLN A 37 7.12 -13.26 -18.48
CA GLN A 37 7.97 -12.08 -18.66
C GLN A 37 7.27 -10.80 -18.16
N TRP A 38 5.98 -10.64 -18.44
CA TRP A 38 5.20 -9.52 -17.91
C TRP A 38 5.09 -9.56 -16.39
N ILE A 39 4.86 -10.74 -15.80
CA ILE A 39 4.84 -10.89 -14.34
C ILE A 39 6.19 -10.46 -13.73
N LEU A 40 7.31 -10.94 -14.29
CA LEU A 40 8.65 -10.57 -13.81
C LEU A 40 8.92 -9.07 -13.95
N PHE A 41 8.52 -8.46 -15.08
CA PHE A 41 8.64 -7.03 -15.29
C PHE A 41 7.79 -6.23 -14.30
N GLY A 42 6.56 -6.66 -14.04
CA GLY A 42 5.69 -6.06 -13.04
C GLY A 42 6.27 -6.16 -11.62
N CYS A 43 6.85 -7.31 -11.24
CA CYS A 43 7.55 -7.47 -9.97
C CYS A 43 8.74 -6.51 -9.83
N PHE A 44 9.51 -6.30 -10.90
CA PHE A 44 10.61 -5.35 -10.92
C PHE A 44 10.13 -3.91 -10.72
N LEU A 45 9.07 -3.49 -11.43
CA LEU A 45 8.47 -2.16 -11.25
C LEU A 45 7.88 -1.99 -9.84
N PHE A 46 7.26 -3.04 -9.29
CA PHE A 46 6.73 -3.03 -7.94
C PHE A 46 7.83 -2.82 -6.89
N ALA A 47 8.99 -3.46 -7.08
CA ALA A 47 10.16 -3.28 -6.22
C ALA A 47 10.70 -1.84 -6.29
N ILE A 48 10.76 -1.25 -7.49
CA ILE A 48 11.15 0.17 -7.65
C ILE A 48 10.15 1.09 -6.95
N GLY A 49 8.84 0.90 -7.18
CA GLY A 49 7.79 1.69 -6.54
C GLY A 49 7.87 1.62 -5.01
N THR A 50 8.05 0.42 -4.47
CA THR A 50 8.25 0.20 -3.03
C THR A 50 9.53 0.88 -2.54
N GLY A 51 10.63 0.80 -3.28
CA GLY A 51 11.89 1.48 -2.94
C GLY A 51 11.76 3.00 -2.89
N VAL A 52 11.04 3.60 -3.85
CA VAL A 52 10.75 5.05 -3.86
C VAL A 52 9.88 5.44 -2.67
N LEU A 53 8.86 4.63 -2.32
CA LEU A 53 8.01 4.86 -1.16
C LEU A 53 8.81 4.80 0.15
N VAL A 54 9.63 3.76 0.33
CA VAL A 54 10.49 3.65 1.52
C VAL A 54 11.43 4.85 1.61
N TYR A 55 12.08 5.22 0.51
CA TYR A 55 12.99 6.36 0.47
C TYR A 55 12.29 7.68 0.83
N SER A 56 11.10 7.95 0.28
CA SER A 56 10.36 9.19 0.56
C SER A 56 9.95 9.27 2.03
N GLU A 57 9.51 8.16 2.62
CA GLU A 57 9.07 8.10 4.01
C GLU A 57 10.24 8.15 4.99
N VAL A 58 11.31 7.38 4.78
CA VAL A 58 12.51 7.40 5.64
C VAL A 58 13.14 8.79 5.68
N ARG A 59 13.30 9.44 4.52
CA ARG A 59 13.85 10.80 4.47
C ARG A 59 13.01 11.79 5.28
N TYR A 60 11.69 11.66 5.24
CA TYR A 60 10.79 12.54 6.00
C TYR A 60 10.80 12.25 7.49
N VAL A 61 10.87 10.97 7.87
CA VAL A 61 10.99 10.54 9.27
C VAL A 61 12.26 11.10 9.90
N LEU A 62 13.39 11.05 9.19
CA LEU A 62 14.65 11.64 9.66
C LEU A 62 14.53 13.15 9.89
N MET A 63 13.95 13.89 8.95
CA MET A 63 13.71 15.34 9.10
C MET A 63 12.78 15.67 10.27
N THR A 64 11.73 14.87 10.46
CA THR A 64 10.78 15.05 11.56
C THR A 64 11.45 14.80 12.91
N ARG A 65 12.31 13.77 13.00
CA ARG A 65 13.10 13.50 14.21
C ARG A 65 14.03 14.66 14.55
N GLU A 66 14.73 15.22 13.55
CA GLU A 66 15.59 16.39 13.76
C GLU A 66 14.79 17.60 14.26
N TYR A 67 13.62 17.85 13.66
CA TYR A 67 12.71 18.90 14.09
C TYR A 67 12.24 18.71 15.54
N ASP A 68 11.78 17.51 15.89
CA ASP A 68 11.32 17.19 17.24
C ASP A 68 12.44 17.37 18.28
N LEU A 69 13.67 16.96 17.94
CA LEU A 69 14.83 17.17 18.79
C LEU A 69 15.10 18.66 19.03
N CYS A 70 15.05 19.50 17.98
CA CYS A 70 15.19 20.95 18.12
C CYS A 70 14.13 21.56 19.04
N VAL A 71 12.87 21.12 18.93
CA VAL A 71 11.78 21.55 19.80
C VAL A 71 12.04 21.16 21.26
N GLN A 72 12.47 19.91 21.50
CA GLN A 72 12.75 19.40 22.85
C GLN A 72 13.93 20.11 23.53
N ILE A 73 15.03 20.35 22.80
CA ILE A 73 16.20 21.05 23.33
C ILE A 73 16.04 22.57 23.32
N SER A 74 14.90 23.08 22.86
CA SER A 74 14.60 24.52 22.73
C SER A 74 15.67 25.30 21.96
N LYS A 75 16.33 24.62 21.00
CA LYS A 75 17.24 25.30 20.07
C LYS A 75 16.37 26.13 19.11
N PRO A 76 16.77 27.37 18.78
CA PRO A 76 16.08 28.13 17.74
C PRO A 76 16.00 27.28 16.47
N ILE A 77 14.78 27.06 15.98
CA ILE A 77 14.55 26.43 14.70
C ILE A 77 15.05 27.43 13.66
N ASP A 78 16.17 27.11 13.01
CA ASP A 78 16.68 27.96 11.94
C ASP A 78 15.62 28.10 10.83
N GLU A 79 15.41 29.31 10.31
CA GLU A 79 14.48 29.55 9.21
C GLU A 79 14.78 28.66 7.99
N SER A 80 16.07 28.33 7.80
CA SER A 80 16.53 27.39 6.78
C SER A 80 15.98 25.97 7.00
N LEU A 81 15.91 25.50 8.24
CA LEU A 81 15.38 24.17 8.59
C LEU A 81 13.87 24.10 8.37
N SER A 82 13.14 25.14 8.77
CA SER A 82 11.69 25.25 8.53
C SER A 82 11.36 25.28 7.03
N ALA A 83 12.10 26.07 6.26
CA ALA A 83 11.96 26.14 4.80
C ALA A 83 12.29 24.80 4.12
N GLN A 84 13.36 24.12 4.55
CA GLN A 84 13.74 22.80 4.07
C GLN A 84 12.68 21.74 4.39
N MET A 85 12.06 21.78 5.57
CA MET A 85 11.00 20.85 5.96
C MET A 85 9.76 21.02 5.07
N SER A 86 9.32 22.26 4.84
CA SER A 86 8.19 22.57 3.96
C SER A 86 8.45 22.14 2.50
N ALA A 87 9.65 22.39 1.98
CA ALA A 87 10.05 21.94 0.65
C ALA A 87 10.09 20.42 0.54
N THR A 88 10.68 19.75 1.54
CA THR A 88 10.77 18.28 1.59
C THR A 88 9.39 17.65 1.72
N GLN A 89 8.47 18.25 2.46
CA GLN A 89 7.09 17.77 2.59
C GLN A 89 6.36 17.76 1.25
N LYS A 90 6.48 18.83 0.45
CA LYS A 90 5.86 18.89 -0.88
C LYS A 90 6.41 17.81 -1.80
N VAL A 91 7.74 17.68 -1.85
CA VAL A 91 8.41 16.65 -2.67
C VAL A 91 8.01 15.25 -2.24
N ARG A 92 7.95 14.99 -0.92
CA ARG A 92 7.48 13.72 -0.38
C ARG A 92 6.07 13.40 -0.88
N THR A 93 5.12 14.33 -0.78
CA THR A 93 3.74 14.06 -1.20
C THR A 93 3.67 13.59 -2.65
N TYR A 94 4.39 14.24 -3.56
CA TYR A 94 4.44 13.82 -4.97
C TYR A 94 5.14 12.48 -5.16
N LEU A 95 6.25 12.23 -4.45
CA LEU A 95 6.97 10.96 -4.52
C LEU A 95 6.14 9.79 -3.96
N SER A 96 5.48 9.96 -2.81
CA SER A 96 4.65 8.93 -2.20
C SER A 96 3.41 8.65 -3.04
N ILE A 97 2.72 9.67 -3.57
CA ILE A 97 1.59 9.46 -4.51
C ILE A 97 2.06 8.74 -5.78
N GLY A 98 3.17 9.20 -6.37
CA GLY A 98 3.74 8.59 -7.57
C GLY A 98 4.16 7.13 -7.33
N ALA A 99 4.75 6.83 -6.16
CA ALA A 99 5.11 5.49 -5.77
C ALA A 99 3.88 4.58 -5.60
N ILE A 100 2.83 5.06 -4.92
CA ILE A 100 1.58 4.32 -4.77
C ILE A 100 0.97 4.02 -6.14
N LEU A 101 0.82 5.03 -7.01
CA LEU A 101 0.30 4.82 -8.37
C LEU A 101 1.18 3.86 -9.18
N GLY A 102 2.50 3.96 -9.04
CA GLY A 102 3.45 3.04 -9.64
C GLY A 102 3.25 1.60 -9.16
N THR A 103 3.00 1.39 -7.87
CA THR A 103 2.70 0.05 -7.33
C THR A 103 1.37 -0.50 -7.85
N VAL A 104 0.33 0.33 -8.02
CA VAL A 104 -0.94 -0.07 -8.64
C VAL A 104 -0.72 -0.56 -10.07
N VAL A 105 -0.01 0.23 -10.89
CA VAL A 105 0.29 -0.15 -12.28
C VAL A 105 1.12 -1.42 -12.34
N SER A 106 2.10 -1.56 -11.46
CA SER A 106 2.95 -2.76 -11.37
C SER A 106 2.13 -4.01 -11.04
N LEU A 107 1.20 -3.90 -10.08
CA LEU A 107 0.29 -4.99 -9.72
C LEU A 107 -0.67 -5.33 -10.86
N TRP A 108 -1.15 -4.37 -11.65
CA TRP A 108 -1.90 -4.69 -12.87
C TRP A 108 -1.08 -5.47 -13.87
N ILE A 109 0.16 -5.08 -14.12
CA ILE A 109 1.05 -5.78 -15.05
C ILE A 109 1.30 -7.23 -14.58
N ILE A 110 1.24 -7.50 -13.27
CA ILE A 110 1.32 -8.85 -12.70
C ILE A 110 -0.01 -9.60 -12.83
N LEU A 111 -1.13 -8.98 -12.46
CA LEU A 111 -2.43 -9.64 -12.34
C LEU A 111 -3.11 -9.87 -13.70
N PHE A 112 -2.90 -9.01 -14.69
CA PHE A 112 -3.48 -9.18 -16.02
C PHE A 112 -3.02 -10.47 -16.72
N PRO A 113 -1.71 -10.78 -16.79
CA PRO A 113 -1.24 -12.07 -17.31
C PRO A 113 -1.75 -13.25 -16.48
N LEU A 114 -1.83 -13.12 -15.15
CA LEU A 114 -2.41 -14.18 -14.31
C LEU A 114 -3.89 -14.42 -14.64
N CYS A 115 -4.67 -13.36 -14.87
CA CYS A 115 -6.04 -13.46 -15.34
C CYS A 115 -6.14 -14.11 -16.73
N HIS A 116 -5.24 -13.75 -17.65
CA HIS A 116 -5.17 -14.34 -18.98
C HIS A 116 -4.93 -15.86 -18.90
N LEU A 117 -3.91 -16.28 -18.12
CA LEU A 117 -3.58 -17.68 -17.89
C LEU A 117 -4.73 -18.43 -17.21
N ALA A 118 -5.30 -17.87 -16.14
CA ALA A 118 -6.40 -18.48 -15.40
C ALA A 118 -7.64 -18.66 -16.29
N THR A 119 -8.00 -17.64 -17.07
CA THR A 119 -9.15 -17.69 -17.97
C THR A 119 -8.93 -18.71 -19.09
N GLY A 120 -7.74 -18.73 -19.70
CA GLY A 120 -7.38 -19.70 -20.74
C GLY A 120 -7.43 -21.15 -20.23
N MET A 121 -6.85 -21.38 -19.05
CA MET A 121 -6.85 -22.70 -18.41
C MET A 121 -8.27 -23.14 -18.05
N LEU A 122 -9.05 -22.31 -17.36
CA LEU A 122 -10.41 -22.64 -16.94
C LEU A 122 -11.35 -22.83 -18.14
N SER A 123 -11.19 -22.02 -19.19
CA SER A 123 -11.96 -22.15 -20.43
C SER A 123 -11.71 -23.50 -21.12
N SER A 124 -10.46 -23.98 -21.10
CA SER A 124 -10.12 -25.31 -21.65
C SER A 124 -10.80 -26.46 -20.89
N MET A 125 -11.17 -26.22 -19.62
CA MET A 125 -11.89 -27.18 -18.77
C MET A 125 -13.42 -27.02 -18.85
N GLY A 126 -13.93 -26.10 -19.68
CA GLY A 126 -15.36 -25.89 -19.90
C GLY A 126 -16.02 -24.83 -19.00
N TYR A 127 -15.21 -24.13 -18.20
CA TYR A 127 -15.64 -23.10 -17.27
C TYR A 127 -15.53 -21.70 -17.88
N ALA A 128 -16.54 -20.87 -17.66
CA ALA A 128 -16.48 -19.46 -18.02
C ALA A 128 -16.09 -18.63 -16.79
N PHE A 129 -14.90 -18.04 -16.80
CA PHE A 129 -14.43 -17.10 -15.78
C PHE A 129 -14.57 -15.68 -16.32
N GLN A 130 -15.71 -15.04 -16.02
CA GLN A 130 -16.01 -13.67 -16.43
C GLN A 130 -15.64 -12.69 -15.31
N GLY A 131 -15.19 -11.49 -15.65
CA GLY A 131 -14.91 -10.45 -14.66
C GLY A 131 -13.50 -10.48 -14.02
N CYS A 132 -12.58 -11.34 -14.49
CA CYS A 132 -11.25 -11.45 -13.88
C CYS A 132 -10.47 -10.13 -13.95
N TYR A 133 -10.50 -9.45 -15.09
CA TYR A 133 -9.73 -8.22 -15.31
C TYR A 133 -10.25 -7.08 -14.44
N GLU A 134 -11.56 -6.96 -14.29
CA GLU A 134 -12.22 -5.99 -13.42
C GLU A 134 -11.88 -6.26 -11.95
N LEU A 135 -11.88 -7.53 -11.54
CA LEU A 135 -11.47 -7.94 -10.20
C LEU A 135 -9.98 -7.66 -9.96
N ALA A 136 -9.11 -8.02 -10.91
CA ALA A 136 -7.67 -7.76 -10.85
C ALA A 136 -7.38 -6.26 -10.70
N PHE A 137 -8.13 -5.42 -11.42
CA PHE A 137 -8.04 -3.97 -11.31
C PHE A 137 -8.33 -3.50 -9.89
N MET A 138 -9.45 -3.95 -9.31
CA MET A 138 -9.87 -3.59 -7.96
C MET A 138 -8.87 -4.10 -6.90
N VAL A 139 -8.46 -5.36 -7.02
CA VAL A 139 -7.52 -6.02 -6.10
C VAL A 139 -6.18 -5.28 -6.10
N ALA A 140 -5.65 -4.87 -7.25
CA ALA A 140 -4.40 -4.13 -7.31
C ALA A 140 -4.45 -2.80 -6.54
N PHE A 141 -5.56 -2.05 -6.61
CA PHE A 141 -5.71 -0.82 -5.83
C PHE A 141 -5.68 -1.09 -4.33
N VAL A 142 -6.40 -2.11 -3.89
CA VAL A 142 -6.52 -2.45 -2.47
C VAL A 142 -5.21 -3.00 -1.95
N VAL A 143 -4.56 -3.93 -2.67
CA VAL A 143 -3.25 -4.48 -2.32
C VAL A 143 -2.19 -3.37 -2.28
N ALA A 144 -2.17 -2.46 -3.27
CA ALA A 144 -1.25 -1.32 -3.25
C ALA A 144 -1.48 -0.42 -2.03
N ALA A 145 -2.74 -0.14 -1.68
CA ALA A 145 -3.07 0.68 -0.52
C ALA A 145 -2.67 -0.01 0.80
N VAL A 146 -3.01 -1.29 0.97
CA VAL A 146 -2.66 -2.11 2.14
C VAL A 146 -1.13 -2.19 2.30
N TRP A 147 -0.41 -2.49 1.22
CA TRP A 147 1.05 -2.56 1.20
C TRP A 147 1.67 -1.21 1.53
N SER A 148 1.15 -0.12 0.96
CA SER A 148 1.67 1.22 1.22
C SER A 148 1.46 1.65 2.67
N LEU A 149 0.29 1.34 3.25
CA LEU A 149 0.02 1.58 4.67
C LEU A 149 0.94 0.77 5.58
N PHE A 150 1.24 -0.49 5.22
CA PHE A 150 2.20 -1.31 5.95
C PHE A 150 3.60 -0.68 5.93
N VAL A 151 4.09 -0.32 4.75
CA VAL A 151 5.42 0.31 4.57
C VAL A 151 5.51 1.63 5.33
N ILE A 152 4.50 2.50 5.18
CA ILE A 152 4.42 3.78 5.91
C ILE A 152 4.41 3.51 7.42
N GLY A 153 3.58 2.58 7.91
CA GLY A 153 3.53 2.20 9.32
C GLY A 153 4.89 1.76 9.87
N CYS A 154 5.60 0.91 9.14
CA CYS A 154 6.96 0.47 9.49
C CYS A 154 7.96 1.63 9.53
N CYS A 155 7.93 2.56 8.57
CA CYS A 155 8.85 3.70 8.56
C CYS A 155 8.63 4.65 9.73
N TRP A 156 7.37 4.83 10.16
CA TRP A 156 6.99 5.82 11.16
C TRP A 156 7.00 5.33 12.61
N ILE A 157 7.21 4.03 12.83
CA ILE A 157 7.14 3.41 14.17
C ILE A 157 8.07 4.08 15.20
N CYS A 158 9.20 4.63 14.76
CA CYS A 158 10.21 5.23 15.62
C CYS A 158 9.92 6.70 16.01
N THR A 159 9.09 7.43 15.24
CA THR A 159 8.85 8.87 15.46
C THR A 159 7.43 9.19 15.86
N ARG A 160 6.45 8.43 15.34
CA ARG A 160 5.02 8.61 15.60
C ARG A 160 4.38 7.22 15.78
N PRO A 161 4.53 6.61 16.98
CA PRO A 161 4.14 5.21 17.19
C PRO A 161 2.63 4.98 17.07
N TRP A 162 1.80 5.96 17.41
CA TRP A 162 0.34 5.81 17.30
C TRP A 162 -0.12 5.88 15.86
N THR A 163 0.44 6.81 15.08
CA THR A 163 0.22 6.85 13.63
C THR A 163 0.67 5.55 12.98
N ALA A 164 1.84 5.02 13.37
CA ALA A 164 2.35 3.75 12.87
C ALA A 164 1.41 2.57 13.19
N ILE A 165 0.99 2.44 14.45
CA ILE A 165 0.04 1.39 14.89
C ILE A 165 -1.26 1.49 14.10
N PHE A 166 -1.81 2.69 13.94
CA PHE A 166 -3.01 2.92 13.15
C PHE A 166 -2.86 2.42 11.71
N CYS A 167 -1.79 2.83 11.01
CA CYS A 167 -1.52 2.39 9.65
C CYS A 167 -1.36 0.86 9.55
N LEU A 168 -0.67 0.23 10.50
CA LEU A 168 -0.49 -1.23 10.54
C LEU A 168 -1.81 -1.96 10.77
N ILE A 169 -2.65 -1.51 11.71
CA ILE A 169 -3.97 -2.11 11.96
C ILE A 169 -4.85 -2.02 10.70
N VAL A 170 -4.92 -0.84 10.08
CA VAL A 170 -5.72 -0.66 8.86
C VAL A 170 -5.22 -1.54 7.72
N SER A 171 -3.89 -1.70 7.60
CA SER A 171 -3.26 -2.60 6.65
C SER A 171 -3.66 -4.07 6.89
N PHE A 172 -3.49 -4.59 8.11
CA PHE A 172 -3.86 -5.98 8.45
C PHE A 172 -5.35 -6.27 8.25
N VAL A 173 -6.23 -5.34 8.63
CA VAL A 173 -7.68 -5.51 8.39
C VAL A 173 -7.98 -5.51 6.89
N GLY A 174 -7.23 -4.76 6.08
CA GLY A 174 -7.36 -4.75 4.64
C GLY A 174 -6.93 -6.06 3.99
N GLU A 175 -5.82 -6.64 4.46
CA GLU A 175 -5.37 -7.97 4.04
C GLU A 175 -6.40 -9.05 4.38
N ALA A 176 -6.90 -9.06 5.63
CA ALA A 176 -7.96 -9.97 6.05
C ALA A 176 -9.25 -9.79 5.22
N SER A 177 -9.57 -8.56 4.81
CA SER A 177 -10.74 -8.28 3.96
C SER A 177 -10.56 -8.83 2.54
N LEU A 178 -9.34 -8.79 1.99
CA LEU A 178 -9.01 -9.38 0.69
C LEU A 178 -9.11 -10.90 0.72
N GLU A 179 -8.67 -11.55 1.79
CA GLU A 179 -8.73 -13.02 1.95
C GLU A 179 -10.17 -13.56 1.92
N THR A 180 -11.16 -12.76 2.32
CA THR A 180 -12.58 -13.17 2.23
C THR A 180 -13.05 -13.40 0.80
N GLY A 181 -12.38 -12.81 -0.20
CA GLY A 181 -12.81 -12.83 -1.60
C GLY A 181 -14.12 -12.09 -1.89
N GLN A 182 -14.72 -11.43 -0.89
CA GLN A 182 -16.01 -10.77 -1.01
C GLN A 182 -15.84 -9.27 -1.27
N ALA A 183 -16.30 -8.79 -2.43
CA ALA A 183 -16.28 -7.37 -2.78
C ALA A 183 -16.94 -6.44 -1.72
N PRO A 184 -18.07 -6.81 -1.07
CA PRO A 184 -18.66 -6.00 0.00
C PRO A 184 -17.72 -5.79 1.20
N ALA A 185 -16.95 -6.81 1.60
CA ALA A 185 -16.01 -6.70 2.71
C ALA A 185 -14.91 -5.67 2.40
N VAL A 186 -14.39 -5.70 1.17
CA VAL A 186 -13.37 -4.76 0.69
C VAL A 186 -13.92 -3.33 0.62
N LEU A 187 -15.14 -3.13 0.10
CA LEU A 187 -15.78 -1.81 0.07
C LEU A 187 -16.02 -1.25 1.47
N MET A 188 -16.48 -2.09 2.40
CA MET A 188 -16.65 -1.72 3.80
C MET A 188 -15.31 -1.33 4.44
N TRP A 189 -14.23 -2.07 4.15
CA TRP A 189 -12.89 -1.72 4.60
C TRP A 189 -12.45 -0.36 4.05
N ILE A 190 -12.65 -0.06 2.76
CA ILE A 190 -12.30 1.24 2.17
C ILE A 190 -13.01 2.38 2.92
N LEU A 191 -14.33 2.26 3.09
CA LEU A 191 -15.14 3.28 3.77
C LEU A 191 -14.73 3.46 5.24
N ALA A 192 -14.53 2.34 5.96
CA ALA A 192 -14.08 2.36 7.35
C ALA A 192 -12.67 2.94 7.49
N SER A 193 -11.77 2.65 6.55
CA SER A 193 -10.39 3.17 6.54
C SER A 193 -10.36 4.68 6.30
N LEU A 194 -11.16 5.19 5.35
CA LEU A 194 -11.28 6.64 5.11
C LEU A 194 -11.88 7.37 6.32
N LEU A 195 -12.95 6.82 6.90
CA LEU A 195 -13.59 7.40 8.07
C LEU A 195 -12.66 7.38 9.29
N SER A 196 -12.01 6.25 9.56
CA SER A 196 -11.07 6.14 10.67
C SER A 196 -9.84 7.02 10.49
N ALA A 197 -9.32 7.16 9.26
CA ALA A 197 -8.24 8.10 8.97
C ALA A 197 -8.68 9.55 9.22
N TYR A 198 -9.87 9.95 8.76
CA TYR A 198 -10.41 11.27 9.02
C TYR A 198 -10.53 11.55 10.53
N ILE A 199 -11.10 10.62 11.30
CA ILE A 199 -11.24 10.75 12.76
C ILE A 199 -9.85 10.81 13.43
N PHE A 200 -8.94 9.93 13.04
CA PHE A 200 -7.61 9.82 13.65
C PHE A 200 -6.79 11.09 13.43
N PHE A 201 -6.69 11.58 12.19
CA PHE A 201 -5.89 12.75 11.86
C PHE A 201 -6.52 14.07 12.32
N THR A 202 -7.84 14.13 12.50
CA THR A 202 -8.51 15.35 12.98
C THR A 202 -8.51 15.45 14.51
N TRP A 203 -8.74 14.35 15.23
CA TRP A 203 -8.99 14.37 16.67
C TRP A 203 -7.97 13.56 17.47
N ALA A 204 -7.73 12.30 17.10
CA ALA A 204 -6.94 11.38 17.92
C ALA A 204 -5.47 11.83 18.04
N ARG A 205 -4.87 12.29 16.95
CA ARG A 205 -3.48 12.79 16.94
C ARG A 205 -3.23 13.93 17.94
N VAL A 206 -4.21 14.82 18.08
CA VAL A 206 -4.16 15.94 19.02
C VAL A 206 -4.28 15.46 20.46
N ILE A 207 -5.19 14.52 20.73
CA ILE A 207 -5.42 13.95 22.07
C ILE A 207 -4.21 13.14 22.54
N LEU A 208 -3.56 12.41 21.62
CA LEU A 208 -2.40 11.56 21.91
C LEU A 208 -1.10 12.34 22.06
N ASN A 209 -1.12 13.68 21.95
CA ASN A 209 0.06 14.55 22.05
C ASN A 209 1.23 14.08 21.16
N GLU A 210 0.93 13.58 19.97
CA GLU A 210 1.94 12.98 19.10
C GLU A 210 2.90 14.03 18.51
N ASP A 211 2.47 15.28 18.42
CA ASP A 211 3.31 16.39 17.99
C ASP A 211 3.68 17.29 19.17
N PRO A 212 4.98 17.42 19.50
CA PRO A 212 5.43 18.31 20.57
C PRO A 212 5.09 19.76 20.19
N LYS A 213 4.23 20.41 21.00
CA LYS A 213 3.95 21.84 20.84
C LYS A 213 5.16 22.63 21.34
N PRO A 214 5.60 23.67 20.61
CA PRO A 214 6.62 24.56 21.13
C PRO A 214 6.11 25.24 22.40
N ASP A 215 6.85 25.11 23.50
CA ASP A 215 6.51 25.76 24.77
C ASP A 215 6.68 27.29 24.63
N PRO A 216 5.59 28.07 24.72
CA PRO A 216 5.63 29.52 24.54
C PRO A 216 6.39 30.24 25.66
N GLU A 217 6.55 29.64 26.85
CA GLU A 217 7.35 30.23 27.93
C GLU A 217 8.84 29.97 27.73
N ARG A 218 9.20 28.77 27.29
CA ARG A 218 10.60 28.38 27.07
C ARG A 218 11.24 29.10 25.88
N SER A 219 10.47 29.36 24.83
CA SER A 219 10.91 30.15 23.67
C SER A 219 11.22 31.62 24.02
N LYS A 220 10.48 32.21 24.97
CA LYS A 220 10.74 33.56 25.49
C LYS A 220 12.02 33.63 26.33
N LEU A 221 12.33 32.57 27.09
CA LEU A 221 13.56 32.50 27.88
C LEU A 221 14.80 32.39 26.99
N VAL A 222 14.73 31.61 25.90
CA VAL A 222 15.83 31.48 24.93
C VAL A 222 16.04 32.76 24.11
N SER A 223 14.97 33.50 23.79
CA SER A 223 15.12 34.79 23.11
C SER A 223 15.68 35.88 24.04
N GLN A 224 15.38 35.82 25.34
CA GLN A 224 15.96 36.72 26.35
C GLN A 224 17.43 36.39 26.69
N ALA A 225 17.84 35.12 26.58
CA ALA A 225 19.23 34.71 26.81
C ALA A 225 20.20 35.01 25.65
N LYS A 226 19.71 35.52 24.51
CA LYS A 226 20.51 35.91 23.33
C LYS A 226 20.95 37.38 23.34
N VAL A 227 20.74 38.11 24.44
CA VAL A 227 21.20 39.50 24.64
C VAL A 227 22.55 39.54 25.34
#